data_AF-A0A2M7JXB5-F1
#
_entry.id   AF-A0A2M7JXB5-F1
#
_cell.length_a   1.000
_cell.length_b   1.000
_cell.length_c   1.000
_cell.angle_alpha   90.00
_cell.angle_beta   90.00
_cell.angle_gamma   90.00
#
_symmetry.space_group_name_H-M   'P 1'
#
loop_
_entity.id
_entity.type
_entity.pdbx_description
1 polymer ?
#
loop_
_entity_poly.entity_id
_entity_poly.type
_entity_poly.pdbx_seq_one_letter_code
_entity_poly.pdbx_strand_id
1 'polypeptide(L)'
;LVTQLRNLKRDLAIAQSKYKETHPDVVDLKKKIADLEPKVKDLMGRTQEGRVSEQNLPPPTLDPETQRLLTQYNEQYHAAVLEAKRLREEEKELKQQITLYQRRIEDTPRREQELTLLTRDYELLKTNYQSLMDKKIQSQMAENLERKQQGEQFKILDPARLPEKPIKPDRNKILLIGCVIGLAAGLGLVWFRESMDRSFHTVSDIEGYLEIPVLAT
;
A
#
# COMPACT_ATOMS: atom_id res chain seq x y z
N LEU A 1 -33.57 -38.89 55.55
CA LEU A 1 -32.21 -38.70 56.10
C LEU A 1 -31.10 -38.94 55.07
N VAL A 2 -30.97 -40.13 54.46
CA VAL A 2 -29.94 -40.37 53.40
C VAL A 2 -30.12 -39.45 52.18
N THR A 3 -31.35 -39.28 51.70
CA THR A 3 -31.67 -38.37 50.58
C THR A 3 -31.38 -36.90 50.93
N GLN A 4 -31.59 -36.51 52.19
CA GLN A 4 -31.33 -35.15 52.66
C GLN A 4 -29.83 -34.87 52.75
N LEU A 5 -29.02 -35.82 53.22
CA LEU A 5 -27.55 -35.71 53.21
C LEU A 5 -27.01 -35.56 51.77
N ARG A 6 -27.56 -36.33 50.82
CA ARG A 6 -27.18 -36.26 49.40
C ARG A 6 -27.52 -34.90 48.78
N ASN A 7 -28.69 -34.35 49.11
CA ASN A 7 -29.09 -33.03 48.63
C ASN A 7 -28.19 -31.93 49.22
N LEU A 8 -27.92 -31.96 50.53
CA LEU A 8 -27.01 -31.02 51.18
C LEU A 8 -25.57 -31.09 50.65
N LYS A 9 -25.05 -32.28 50.34
CA LYS A 9 -23.73 -32.45 49.70
C LYS A 9 -23.70 -31.85 48.28
N ARG A 10 -24.80 -31.97 47.52
CA ARG A 10 -24.95 -31.33 46.20
C ARG A 10 -25.01 -29.80 46.33
N ASP A 11 -25.79 -29.29 47.28
CA ASP A 11 -25.93 -27.85 47.52
C ASP A 11 -24.60 -27.22 47.96
N LEU A 12 -23.81 -27.94 48.77
CA LEU A 12 -22.44 -27.53 49.12
C LEU A 12 -21.53 -27.49 47.88
N ALA A 13 -21.58 -28.48 46.99
CA ALA A 13 -20.76 -28.49 45.77
C ALA A 13 -21.11 -27.30 44.83
N ILE A 14 -22.39 -26.94 44.75
CA ILE A 14 -22.84 -25.77 44.00
C ILE A 14 -22.36 -24.47 44.70
N ALA A 15 -22.48 -24.39 46.03
CA ALA A 15 -22.04 -23.22 46.79
C ALA A 15 -20.52 -23.00 46.71
N GLN A 16 -19.70 -24.07 46.78
CA GLN A 16 -18.24 -23.98 46.63
C GLN A 16 -17.80 -23.54 45.22
N SER A 17 -18.61 -23.82 44.19
CA SER A 17 -18.32 -23.32 42.83
C SER A 17 -18.52 -21.81 42.67
N LYS A 18 -19.33 -21.19 43.56
CA LYS A 18 -19.75 -19.78 43.46
C LYS A 18 -19.13 -18.90 44.54
N TYR A 19 -18.84 -19.47 45.71
CA TYR A 19 -18.36 -18.75 46.89
C TYR A 19 -17.06 -19.35 47.42
N LYS A 20 -16.23 -18.50 48.03
CA LYS A 20 -14.99 -18.93 48.68
C LYS A 20 -15.31 -19.72 49.95
N GLU A 21 -14.41 -20.62 50.36
CA GLU A 21 -14.56 -21.51 51.55
C GLU A 21 -14.88 -20.78 52.88
N THR A 22 -14.70 -19.47 52.94
CA THR A 22 -14.99 -18.60 54.11
C THR A 22 -16.38 -17.96 54.10
N HIS A 23 -17.22 -18.20 53.08
CA HIS A 23 -18.55 -17.60 52.99
C HIS A 23 -19.51 -18.21 54.03
N PRO A 24 -20.35 -17.41 54.73
CA PRO A 24 -21.26 -17.89 55.78
C PRO A 24 -22.11 -19.11 55.36
N ASP A 25 -22.64 -19.10 54.13
CA ASP A 25 -23.48 -20.17 53.60
C ASP A 25 -22.73 -21.52 53.44
N VAL A 26 -21.45 -21.49 53.05
CA VAL A 26 -20.63 -22.70 52.91
C VAL A 26 -20.32 -23.29 54.29
N VAL A 27 -20.07 -22.42 55.27
CA VAL A 27 -19.83 -22.81 56.66
C VAL A 27 -21.10 -23.42 57.29
N ASP A 28 -22.27 -22.83 57.05
CA ASP A 28 -23.54 -23.33 57.58
C ASP A 28 -23.95 -24.66 56.93
N LEU A 29 -23.74 -24.82 55.63
CA LEU A 29 -23.97 -26.10 54.94
C LEU A 29 -23.02 -27.20 55.44
N LYS A 30 -21.75 -26.85 55.66
CA LYS A 30 -20.76 -27.79 56.20
C LYS A 30 -21.10 -28.22 57.64
N LYS A 31 -21.57 -27.30 58.49
CA LYS A 31 -22.09 -27.61 59.84
C LYS A 31 -23.31 -28.55 59.77
N LYS A 32 -24.29 -28.23 58.93
CA LYS A 32 -25.49 -29.07 58.74
C LYS A 32 -25.15 -30.49 58.24
N ILE A 33 -24.15 -30.62 57.36
CA ILE A 33 -23.64 -31.93 56.91
C ILE A 33 -22.94 -32.65 58.06
N ALA A 34 -22.10 -31.96 58.84
CA ALA A 34 -21.39 -32.54 59.99
C ALA A 34 -22.35 -33.03 61.09
N ASP A 35 -23.51 -32.39 61.28
CA ASP A 35 -24.53 -32.81 62.24
C ASP A 35 -25.38 -34.00 61.74
N LEU A 36 -25.56 -34.12 60.42
CA LEU A 36 -26.39 -35.16 59.79
C LEU A 36 -25.60 -36.42 59.40
N GLU A 37 -24.31 -36.30 59.13
CA GLU A 37 -23.43 -37.42 58.80
C GLU A 37 -23.34 -38.50 59.90
N PRO A 38 -23.16 -38.17 61.20
CA PRO A 38 -23.17 -39.18 62.26
C PRO A 38 -24.55 -39.82 62.43
N LYS A 39 -25.64 -39.05 62.25
CA LYS A 39 -27.02 -39.58 62.32
C LYS A 39 -27.32 -40.56 61.19
N VAL A 40 -26.82 -40.29 59.97
CA VAL A 40 -26.96 -41.22 58.85
C VAL A 40 -26.06 -42.44 59.04
N LYS A 41 -24.84 -42.28 59.57
CA LYS A 41 -23.92 -43.38 59.86
C LYS A 41 -24.47 -44.31 60.96
N ASP A 42 -25.06 -43.77 62.02
CA ASP A 42 -25.69 -44.53 63.10
C ASP A 42 -26.93 -45.30 62.61
N LEU A 43 -27.75 -44.67 61.75
CA LEU A 43 -28.88 -45.34 61.10
C LEU A 43 -28.44 -46.42 60.10
N MET A 44 -27.37 -46.20 59.34
CA MET A 44 -26.80 -47.23 58.46
C MET A 44 -26.10 -48.34 59.23
N GLY A 45 -25.50 -48.05 60.40
CA GLY A 45 -24.93 -49.05 61.32
C GLY A 45 -26.01 -49.92 61.96
N ARG A 46 -27.11 -49.33 62.43
CA ARG A 46 -28.31 -50.07 62.87
C ARG A 46 -28.97 -50.89 61.77
N THR A 47 -28.89 -50.42 60.52
CA THR A 47 -29.34 -51.19 59.34
C THR A 47 -28.39 -52.35 59.02
N GLN A 48 -27.12 -52.33 59.45
CA GLN A 48 -26.17 -53.43 59.25
C GLN A 48 -26.25 -54.50 60.35
N GLU A 49 -26.60 -54.16 61.59
CA GLU A 49 -26.82 -55.15 62.66
C GLU A 49 -28.18 -55.88 62.56
N GLY A 50 -29.17 -55.31 61.87
CA GLY A 50 -30.45 -55.97 61.55
C GLY A 50 -30.47 -56.81 60.26
N ARG A 51 -29.34 -56.92 59.53
CA ARG A 51 -29.30 -57.41 58.14
C ARG A 51 -29.09 -58.92 57.95
N VAL A 52 -29.16 -59.73 59.00
CA VAL A 52 -29.00 -61.20 58.89
C VAL A 52 -30.33 -61.95 58.75
N SER A 53 -31.50 -61.27 58.71
CA SER A 53 -32.81 -61.95 58.63
C SER A 53 -33.82 -61.42 57.59
N GLU A 54 -33.41 -60.68 56.57
CA GLU A 54 -34.31 -60.29 55.45
C GLU A 54 -33.93 -60.97 54.12
N GLN A 55 -33.75 -62.29 54.12
CA GLN A 55 -33.59 -63.08 52.88
C GLN A 55 -34.77 -64.02 52.58
N ASN A 56 -35.98 -63.74 53.07
CA ASN A 56 -37.19 -64.46 52.66
C ASN A 56 -38.45 -63.59 52.83
N LEU A 57 -38.51 -62.52 52.05
CA LEU A 57 -39.71 -61.70 51.86
C LEU A 57 -40.05 -61.90 50.38
N PRO A 58 -41.17 -62.56 50.03
CA PRO A 58 -41.67 -62.51 48.65
C PRO A 58 -41.78 -61.04 48.23
N PRO A 59 -41.51 -60.67 46.96
CA PRO A 59 -41.82 -59.32 46.51
C PRO A 59 -43.27 -59.02 46.91
N PRO A 60 -43.58 -57.82 47.43
CA PRO A 60 -44.95 -57.47 47.77
C PRO A 60 -45.79 -57.83 46.54
N THR A 61 -46.77 -58.71 46.70
CA THR A 61 -47.68 -59.08 45.62
C THR A 61 -48.50 -57.85 45.32
N LEU A 62 -47.93 -56.95 44.53
CA LEU A 62 -48.59 -55.79 43.97
C LEU A 62 -49.80 -56.33 43.23
N ASP A 63 -50.97 -55.76 43.51
CA ASP A 63 -52.19 -56.14 42.82
C ASP A 63 -51.93 -56.15 41.31
N PRO A 64 -52.44 -57.15 40.55
CA PRO A 64 -52.20 -57.25 39.11
C PRO A 64 -52.54 -55.95 38.35
N GLU A 65 -53.48 -55.16 38.85
CA GLU A 65 -53.81 -53.83 38.33
C GLU A 65 -52.71 -52.79 38.58
N THR A 66 -52.11 -52.77 39.77
CA THR A 66 -51.00 -51.86 40.09
C THR A 66 -49.77 -52.18 39.26
N GLN A 67 -49.49 -53.47 39.02
CA GLN A 67 -48.39 -53.88 38.14
C GLN A 67 -48.63 -53.39 36.70
N ARG A 68 -49.85 -53.53 36.17
CA ARG A 68 -50.22 -53.03 34.84
C ARG A 68 -50.10 -51.51 34.71
N LEU A 69 -50.54 -50.77 35.73
CA LEU A 69 -50.45 -49.31 35.77
C LEU A 69 -48.99 -48.84 35.81
N LEU A 70 -48.13 -49.52 36.59
CA LEU A 70 -46.70 -49.24 36.65
C LEU A 70 -45.99 -49.55 35.33
N THR A 71 -46.33 -50.65 34.65
CA THR A 71 -45.77 -50.95 33.33
C THR A 71 -46.18 -49.91 32.29
N GLN A 72 -47.46 -49.50 32.28
CA GLN A 72 -47.94 -48.46 31.36
C GLN A 72 -47.27 -47.11 31.63
N TYR A 73 -47.10 -46.73 32.90
CA TYR A 73 -46.41 -45.50 33.28
C TYR A 73 -44.93 -45.52 32.86
N ASN A 74 -44.24 -46.64 33.09
CA ASN A 74 -42.85 -46.80 32.66
C ASN A 74 -42.71 -46.73 31.14
N GLU A 75 -43.60 -47.36 30.38
CA GLU A 75 -43.60 -47.27 28.91
C GLU A 75 -43.79 -45.83 28.43
N GLN A 76 -44.77 -45.10 28.98
CA GLN A 76 -44.99 -43.69 28.65
C GLN A 76 -43.78 -42.82 29.03
N TYR A 77 -43.19 -43.05 30.21
CA TYR A 77 -42.00 -42.34 30.65
C TYR A 77 -40.80 -42.61 29.71
N HIS A 78 -40.57 -43.87 29.35
CA HIS A 78 -39.50 -44.23 28.41
C HIS A 78 -39.73 -43.61 27.02
N ALA A 79 -40.96 -43.61 26.52
CA ALA A 79 -41.31 -42.95 25.26
C ALA A 79 -41.01 -41.44 25.32
N ALA A 80 -41.44 -40.76 26.37
CA ALA A 80 -41.18 -39.33 26.57
C ALA A 80 -39.68 -39.00 26.69
N VAL A 81 -38.91 -39.86 27.35
CA VAL A 81 -37.45 -39.71 27.47
C VAL A 81 -36.76 -39.87 26.11
N LEU A 82 -37.19 -40.84 25.29
CA LEU A 82 -36.67 -41.03 23.93
C LEU A 82 -37.00 -39.83 23.03
N GLU A 83 -38.22 -39.31 23.11
CA GLU A 83 -38.63 -38.12 22.37
C GLU A 83 -37.82 -36.89 22.79
N ALA A 84 -37.66 -36.66 24.10
CA ALA A 84 -36.85 -35.57 24.61
C ALA A 84 -35.37 -35.70 24.19
N LYS A 85 -34.85 -36.92 24.06
CA LYS A 85 -33.50 -37.16 23.54
C LYS A 85 -33.41 -36.82 22.05
N ARG A 86 -34.37 -37.28 21.24
CA ARG A 86 -34.43 -36.98 19.80
C ARG A 86 -34.49 -35.47 19.54
N LEU A 87 -35.36 -34.77 20.26
CA LEU A 87 -35.50 -33.31 20.14
C LEU A 87 -34.22 -32.56 20.54
N ARG A 88 -33.49 -33.04 21.56
CA ARG A 88 -32.18 -32.45 21.94
C ARG A 88 -31.11 -32.67 20.88
N GLU A 89 -31.10 -33.84 20.24
CA GLU A 89 -30.18 -34.13 19.13
C GLU A 89 -30.50 -33.22 17.94
N GLU A 90 -31.79 -33.10 17.58
CA GLU A 90 -32.27 -32.19 16.53
C GLU A 90 -31.95 -30.72 16.83
N GLU A 91 -32.16 -30.26 18.06
CA GLU A 91 -31.79 -28.90 18.50
C GLU A 91 -30.28 -28.66 18.36
N LYS A 92 -29.46 -29.65 18.72
CA LYS A 92 -28.00 -29.57 18.60
C LYS A 92 -27.57 -29.49 17.13
N GLU A 93 -28.12 -30.32 16.26
CA GLU A 93 -27.86 -30.28 14.82
C GLU A 93 -28.26 -28.94 14.21
N LEU A 94 -29.45 -28.44 14.57
CA LEU A 94 -29.94 -27.17 14.07
C LEU A 94 -29.06 -26.00 14.54
N LYS A 95 -28.61 -25.99 15.80
CA LYS A 95 -27.65 -25.01 16.31
C LYS A 95 -26.32 -25.05 15.59
N GLN A 96 -25.83 -26.24 15.23
CA GLN A 96 -24.61 -26.38 14.43
C GLN A 96 -24.79 -25.81 13.02
N GLN A 97 -25.93 -26.09 12.39
CA GLN A 97 -26.26 -25.51 11.07
C GLN A 97 -26.35 -23.99 11.13
N ILE A 98 -27.07 -23.43 12.13
CA ILE A 98 -27.16 -21.98 12.34
C ILE A 98 -25.77 -21.37 12.48
N THR A 99 -24.90 -21.97 13.30
CA THR A 99 -23.53 -21.46 13.50
C THR A 99 -22.72 -21.49 12.20
N LEU A 100 -22.88 -22.53 11.39
CA LEU A 100 -22.22 -22.65 10.09
C LEU A 100 -22.73 -21.58 9.10
N TYR A 101 -24.05 -21.35 9.04
CA TYR A 101 -24.63 -20.31 8.19
C TYR A 101 -24.25 -18.91 8.66
N GLN A 102 -24.21 -18.67 9.98
CA GLN A 102 -23.80 -17.39 10.55
C GLN A 102 -22.36 -17.05 10.16
N ARG A 103 -21.43 -18.02 10.28
CA ARG A 103 -20.05 -17.86 9.79
C ARG A 103 -20.00 -17.56 8.29
N ARG A 104 -20.79 -18.28 7.49
CA ARG A 104 -20.85 -18.02 6.03
C ARG A 104 -21.34 -16.60 5.71
N ILE A 105 -22.32 -16.09 6.45
CA ILE A 105 -22.85 -14.73 6.30
C ILE A 105 -21.80 -13.70 6.73
N GLU A 106 -21.10 -13.94 7.84
CA GLU A 106 -20.01 -13.09 8.31
C GLU A 106 -18.83 -13.06 7.32
N ASP A 107 -18.58 -14.16 6.61
CA ASP A 107 -17.54 -14.26 5.56
C ASP A 107 -17.98 -13.65 4.21
N THR A 108 -19.27 -13.47 3.96
CA THR A 108 -19.81 -12.87 2.72
C THR A 108 -19.28 -11.45 2.47
N PRO A 109 -19.36 -10.48 3.41
CA PRO A 109 -18.88 -9.13 3.15
C PRO A 109 -17.39 -9.08 2.85
N ARG A 110 -16.59 -9.97 3.46
CA ARG A 110 -15.16 -10.09 3.14
C ARG A 110 -14.94 -10.54 1.70
N ARG A 111 -15.68 -11.56 1.24
CA ARG A 111 -15.61 -12.02 -0.16
C ARG A 111 -16.11 -10.96 -1.14
N GLU A 112 -17.15 -10.21 -0.80
CA GLU A 112 -17.64 -9.09 -1.62
C GLU A 112 -16.61 -7.96 -1.72
N GLN A 113 -15.93 -7.63 -0.62
CA GLN A 113 -14.82 -6.65 -0.63
C GLN A 113 -13.66 -7.13 -1.51
N GLU A 114 -13.23 -8.38 -1.36
CA GLU A 114 -12.16 -8.98 -2.17
C GLU A 114 -12.52 -8.96 -3.67
N LEU A 115 -13.76 -9.33 -4.02
CA LEU A 115 -14.24 -9.25 -5.40
C LEU A 115 -14.29 -7.81 -5.92
N THR A 116 -14.78 -6.88 -5.10
CA THR A 116 -14.86 -5.46 -5.47
C THR A 116 -13.47 -4.87 -5.74
N LEU A 117 -12.50 -5.19 -4.89
CA LEU A 117 -11.09 -4.79 -5.09
C LEU A 117 -10.54 -5.38 -6.39
N LEU A 118 -10.75 -6.67 -6.62
CA LEU A 118 -10.27 -7.36 -7.82
C LEU A 118 -10.89 -6.77 -9.10
N THR A 119 -12.19 -6.49 -9.10
CA THR A 119 -12.88 -5.86 -10.23
C THR A 119 -12.36 -4.45 -10.47
N ARG A 120 -12.16 -3.66 -9.42
CA ARG A 120 -11.61 -2.30 -9.55
C ARG A 120 -10.19 -2.33 -10.13
N ASP A 121 -9.34 -3.21 -9.63
CA ASP A 121 -7.95 -3.34 -10.07
C ASP A 121 -7.88 -3.85 -11.52
N TYR A 122 -8.78 -4.77 -11.90
CA TYR A 122 -8.93 -5.21 -13.29
C TYR A 122 -9.33 -4.06 -14.22
N GLU A 123 -10.35 -3.27 -13.87
CA GLU A 123 -10.77 -2.13 -14.69
C GLU A 123 -9.67 -1.06 -14.78
N LEU A 124 -8.96 -0.77 -13.69
CA LEU A 124 -7.80 0.12 -13.70
C LEU A 124 -6.72 -0.38 -14.66
N LEU A 125 -6.37 -1.67 -14.59
CA LEU A 125 -5.35 -2.28 -15.45
C LEU A 125 -5.77 -2.25 -16.92
N LYS A 126 -7.04 -2.52 -17.20
CA LYS A 126 -7.63 -2.46 -18.54
C LYS A 126 -7.58 -1.05 -19.12
N THR A 127 -7.99 -0.03 -18.35
CA THR A 127 -7.91 1.39 -18.77
C THR A 127 -6.46 1.83 -18.99
N ASN A 128 -5.54 1.46 -18.10
CA ASN A 128 -4.12 1.74 -18.26
C ASN A 128 -3.55 1.07 -19.51
N TYR A 129 -3.90 -0.19 -19.75
CA TYR A 129 -3.48 -0.92 -20.94
C TYR A 129 -4.00 -0.25 -22.22
N GLN A 130 -5.27 0.16 -22.25
CA GLN A 130 -5.84 0.90 -23.39
C GLN A 130 -5.10 2.21 -23.61
N SER A 131 -4.87 3.01 -22.57
CA SER A 131 -4.12 4.27 -22.67
C SER A 131 -2.70 4.06 -23.19
N LEU A 132 -2.00 3.03 -22.72
CA LEU A 132 -0.67 2.67 -23.21
C LEU A 132 -0.68 2.20 -24.66
N MET A 133 -1.71 1.46 -25.07
CA MET A 133 -1.90 1.03 -26.45
C MET A 133 -2.13 2.23 -27.37
N ASP A 134 -3.01 3.15 -26.98
CA ASP A 134 -3.29 4.36 -27.75
C ASP A 134 -2.03 5.23 -27.88
N LYS A 135 -1.29 5.41 -26.79
CA LYS A 135 -0.02 6.15 -26.80
C LYS A 135 1.03 5.48 -27.69
N LYS A 136 1.08 4.15 -27.70
CA LYS A 136 1.95 3.39 -28.61
C LYS A 136 1.57 3.64 -30.07
N ILE A 137 0.28 3.54 -30.40
CA ILE A 137 -0.21 3.79 -31.77
C ILE A 137 0.10 5.22 -32.20
N GLN A 138 -0.15 6.22 -31.34
CA GLN A 138 0.18 7.62 -31.62
C GLN A 138 1.68 7.83 -31.84
N SER A 139 2.53 7.22 -31.01
CA SER A 139 3.99 7.31 -31.14
C SER A 139 4.47 6.66 -32.44
N GLN A 140 3.92 5.50 -32.79
CA GLN A 140 4.21 4.84 -34.07
C GLN A 140 3.74 5.69 -35.27
N MET A 141 2.58 6.34 -35.16
CA MET A 141 2.09 7.24 -36.21
C MET A 141 3.01 8.45 -36.38
N ALA A 142 3.43 9.08 -35.27
CA ALA A 142 4.38 10.19 -35.28
C ALA A 142 5.73 9.79 -35.89
N GLU A 143 6.27 8.63 -35.49
CA GLU A 143 7.51 8.08 -36.06
C GLU A 143 7.38 7.83 -37.57
N ASN A 144 6.25 7.25 -38.01
CA ASN A 144 5.99 7.03 -39.44
C ASN A 144 5.87 8.36 -40.21
N LEU A 145 5.29 9.40 -39.61
CA LEU A 145 5.15 10.72 -40.22
C LEU A 145 6.52 11.41 -40.37
N GLU A 146 7.37 11.30 -39.35
CA GLU A 146 8.75 11.79 -39.36
C GLU A 146 9.60 11.04 -40.40
N ARG A 147 9.55 9.69 -40.40
CA ARG A 147 10.24 8.85 -41.40
C ARG A 147 9.82 9.16 -42.83
N LYS A 148 8.55 9.52 -43.05
CA LYS A 148 8.03 9.92 -44.36
C LYS A 148 8.32 11.39 -44.71
N GLN A 149 9.07 12.12 -43.88
CA GLN A 149 9.38 13.54 -44.05
C GLN A 149 8.12 14.42 -44.21
N GLN A 150 7.01 13.99 -43.60
CA GLN A 150 5.76 14.77 -43.52
C GLN A 150 5.67 15.60 -42.23
N GLY A 151 6.69 15.53 -41.37
CA GLY A 151 6.93 16.54 -40.32
C GLY A 151 7.42 17.83 -40.98
N GLU A 152 6.91 18.97 -40.50
CA GLU A 152 7.12 20.34 -41.01
C GLU A 152 8.12 20.45 -42.17
N GLN A 153 7.61 20.41 -43.41
CA GLN A 153 8.40 20.83 -44.55
C GLN A 153 8.69 22.32 -44.39
N PHE A 154 9.87 22.66 -43.86
CA PHE A 154 10.40 24.02 -43.87
C PHE A 154 10.53 24.45 -45.32
N LYS A 155 9.48 25.10 -45.83
CA LYS A 155 9.49 25.72 -47.15
C LYS A 155 10.42 26.92 -47.06
N ILE A 156 11.53 26.87 -47.78
CA ILE A 156 12.46 27.99 -47.90
C ILE A 156 11.67 29.15 -48.55
N LEU A 157 11.28 30.13 -47.73
CA LEU A 157 10.50 31.29 -48.17
C LEU A 157 11.39 32.31 -48.87
N ASP A 158 12.62 32.50 -48.37
CA ASP A 158 13.63 33.34 -48.98
C ASP A 158 14.97 32.58 -49.03
N PRO A 159 15.42 32.15 -50.22
CA PRO A 159 16.71 31.48 -50.35
C PRO A 159 17.86 32.45 -50.05
N ALA A 160 18.95 31.93 -49.48
CA ALA A 160 20.14 32.72 -49.21
C ALA A 160 20.68 33.35 -50.50
N ARG A 161 20.72 34.68 -50.56
CA ARG A 161 21.30 35.42 -51.70
C ARG A 161 22.80 35.57 -51.50
N LEU A 162 23.56 35.27 -52.55
CA LEU A 162 24.98 35.56 -52.59
C LEU A 162 25.18 37.09 -52.62
N PRO A 163 26.18 37.63 -51.91
CA PRO A 163 26.44 39.06 -51.91
C PRO A 163 26.90 39.53 -53.30
N GLU A 164 26.14 40.43 -53.92
CA GLU A 164 26.47 40.99 -55.25
C GLU A 164 27.71 41.89 -55.23
N LYS A 165 28.07 42.41 -54.04
CA LYS A 165 29.21 43.30 -53.85
C LYS A 165 30.12 42.76 -52.75
N PRO A 166 31.45 42.82 -52.94
CA PRO A 166 32.40 42.44 -51.91
C PRO A 166 32.25 43.36 -50.70
N ILE A 167 32.05 42.77 -49.52
CA ILE A 167 31.85 43.50 -48.26
C ILE A 167 33.15 44.22 -47.85
N LYS A 168 34.31 43.61 -48.15
CA LYS A 168 35.66 44.15 -47.92
C LYS A 168 36.65 43.52 -48.93
N PRO A 169 37.77 44.18 -49.30
CA PRO A 169 38.11 45.57 -49.02
C PRO A 169 37.68 46.55 -50.14
N ASP A 170 37.45 47.81 -49.78
CA ASP A 170 37.11 48.89 -50.71
C ASP A 170 38.28 49.20 -51.66
N ARG A 171 38.27 48.61 -52.85
CA ARG A 171 39.34 48.76 -53.86
C ARG A 171 39.67 50.23 -54.16
N ASN A 172 38.66 51.10 -54.19
CA ASN A 172 38.85 52.53 -54.44
C ASN A 172 39.64 53.23 -53.33
N LYS A 173 39.44 52.86 -52.07
CA LYS A 173 40.20 53.43 -50.94
C LYS A 173 41.67 53.00 -51.01
N ILE A 174 41.93 51.73 -51.32
CA ILE A 174 43.30 51.21 -51.47
C ILE A 174 44.03 51.94 -52.60
N LEU A 175 43.37 52.12 -53.74
CA LEU A 175 43.95 52.80 -54.91
C LEU A 175 44.26 54.27 -54.59
N LEU A 176 43.34 54.98 -53.92
CA LEU A 176 43.54 56.37 -53.53
C LEU A 176 44.72 56.52 -52.54
N ILE A 177 44.78 55.66 -51.52
CA ILE A 177 45.89 55.64 -50.55
C ILE A 177 47.22 55.35 -51.25
N GLY A 178 47.25 54.36 -52.15
CA GLY A 178 48.44 54.02 -52.93
C GLY A 178 48.93 55.18 -53.80
N CYS A 179 48.02 55.90 -54.46
CA CYS A 179 48.35 57.08 -55.26
C CYS A 179 48.97 58.20 -54.41
N VAL A 180 48.37 58.48 -53.24
CA VAL A 180 48.87 59.52 -52.32
C VAL A 180 50.26 59.15 -51.78
N ILE A 181 50.46 57.91 -51.36
CA ILE A 181 51.77 57.43 -50.88
C ILE A 181 52.81 57.48 -52.00
N GLY A 182 52.46 57.06 -53.21
CA GLY A 182 53.36 57.11 -54.37
C GLY A 182 53.81 58.53 -54.73
N LEU A 183 52.89 59.49 -54.73
CA LEU A 183 53.23 60.91 -54.96
C LEU A 183 54.11 61.48 -53.83
N ALA A 184 53.76 61.19 -52.57
CA ALA A 184 54.54 61.64 -51.42
C ALA A 184 55.96 61.05 -51.45
N ALA A 185 56.11 59.76 -51.79
CA ALA A 185 57.41 59.10 -51.93
C ALA A 185 58.22 59.68 -53.10
N GLY A 186 57.58 59.96 -54.23
CA GLY A 186 58.25 60.59 -55.39
C GLY A 186 58.79 61.99 -55.07
N LEU A 187 57.96 62.85 -54.47
CA LEU A 187 58.39 64.18 -54.01
C LEU A 187 59.46 64.09 -52.93
N GLY A 188 59.31 63.16 -51.99
CA GLY A 188 60.28 62.89 -50.94
C GLY A 188 61.64 62.44 -51.50
N LEU A 189 61.66 61.60 -52.53
CA LEU A 189 62.89 61.17 -53.21
C LEU A 189 63.56 62.31 -53.96
N VAL A 190 62.78 63.17 -54.65
CA VAL A 190 63.32 64.36 -55.32
C VAL A 190 63.95 65.30 -54.29
N TRP A 191 63.24 65.60 -53.20
CA TRP A 191 63.75 66.46 -52.12
C TRP A 191 64.98 65.86 -51.43
N PHE A 192 64.98 64.54 -51.16
CA PHE A 192 66.13 63.84 -50.56
C PHE A 192 67.35 63.86 -51.48
N ARG A 193 67.14 63.66 -52.79
CA ARG A 193 68.19 63.76 -53.79
C ARG A 193 68.76 65.17 -53.87
N GLU A 194 67.89 66.19 -53.88
CA GLU A 194 68.30 67.60 -53.91
C GLU A 194 69.08 67.98 -52.65
N SER A 195 68.62 67.56 -51.47
CA SER A 195 69.33 67.85 -50.20
C SER A 195 70.70 67.19 -50.10
N MET A 196 70.95 66.12 -50.86
CA MET A 196 72.27 65.48 -50.95
C MET A 196 73.13 66.07 -52.07
N ASP A 197 72.54 66.87 -52.95
CA ASP A 197 73.29 67.66 -53.93
C ASP A 197 73.98 68.82 -53.20
N ARG A 198 75.31 68.86 -53.32
CA ARG A 198 76.17 69.89 -52.71
C ARG A 198 76.63 70.92 -53.75
N SER A 199 75.99 70.95 -54.91
CA SER A 199 76.32 71.86 -56.00
C SER A 199 75.71 73.25 -55.76
N PHE A 200 76.54 74.29 -55.85
CA PHE A 200 76.12 75.68 -55.72
C PHE A 200 75.46 76.15 -57.04
N HIS A 201 74.14 76.28 -57.04
CA HIS A 201 73.38 76.64 -58.24
C HIS A 201 72.93 78.10 -58.29
N THR A 202 72.96 78.80 -57.16
CA THR A 202 72.46 80.19 -57.06
C THR A 202 73.56 81.12 -56.59
N VAL A 203 73.61 82.35 -57.13
CA VAL A 203 74.58 83.40 -56.71
C VAL A 203 74.50 83.65 -55.20
N SER A 204 73.29 83.54 -54.62
CA SER A 204 73.04 83.63 -53.17
C SER A 204 73.67 82.52 -52.34
N ASP A 205 73.86 81.30 -52.88
CA ASP A 205 74.49 80.20 -52.13
C ASP A 205 76.01 80.43 -51.98
N ILE A 206 76.64 81.07 -52.97
CA ILE A 206 78.06 81.46 -52.94
C ILE A 206 78.28 82.62 -51.97
N GLU A 207 77.40 83.63 -52.00
CA GLU A 207 77.47 84.81 -51.13
C GLU A 207 77.30 84.45 -49.66
N GLY A 208 76.39 83.51 -49.35
CA GLY A 208 76.15 83.02 -47.99
C GLY A 208 77.26 82.12 -47.42
N TYR A 209 78.01 81.41 -48.26
CA TYR A 209 79.11 80.52 -47.80
C TYR A 209 80.46 81.22 -47.74
N LEU A 210 80.71 82.21 -48.60
CA LEU A 210 82.01 82.88 -48.73
C LEU A 210 82.06 84.30 -48.12
N GLU A 211 80.92 84.86 -47.66
CA GLU A 211 80.79 86.19 -47.04
C GLU A 211 81.47 87.35 -47.81
N ILE A 212 81.55 87.24 -49.15
CA ILE A 212 82.07 88.29 -50.03
C ILE A 212 81.06 88.64 -51.13
N PRO A 213 80.87 89.93 -51.45
CA PRO A 213 79.89 90.35 -52.47
C PRO A 213 80.35 89.97 -53.89
N VAL A 214 79.45 89.40 -54.69
CA VAL A 214 79.77 88.96 -56.06
C VAL A 214 79.72 90.17 -57.01
N LEU A 215 80.85 90.48 -57.67
CA LEU A 215 81.02 91.71 -58.47
C LEU A 215 80.69 91.58 -59.96
N ALA A 216 80.28 90.41 -60.46
CA ALA A 216 79.72 90.24 -61.81
C ALA A 216 78.93 88.92 -61.92
N THR A 217 77.78 88.98 -62.60
CA THR A 217 76.87 87.86 -62.91
C THR A 217 77.37 86.97 -64.04
#